data_AF-A0AA96N576-F1
#
_entry.id   AF-A0AA96N576-F1
#
_cell.length_a   1.000
_cell.length_b   1.000
_cell.length_c   1.000
_cell.angle_alpha   90.00
_cell.angle_beta   90.00
_cell.angle_gamma   90.00
#
_symmetry.space_group_name_H-M   'P 1'
#
loop_
_entity.id
_entity.type
_entity.pdbx_description
1 polymer ?
#
loop_
_entity_poly.entity_id
_entity_poly.type
_entity_poly.pdbx_seq_one_letter_code
_entity_poly.pdbx_strand_id
1 'polypeptide(L)'
;MKRLRLYLAAIVFFLLPLASCSDNHAMEKDVEADSYTKVRESAWRFLKDKGWNNTTKENWQSAKVEKVVIDNGYELLDKAYKGKEALSVSFEDNENVVVGIPKILVDANTNKVIGYMPSE
;
A
#
# COMPACT_ATOMS: atom_id res chain seq x y z
N MET A 1 9.56 -43.83 -59.73
CA MET A 1 8.52 -42.99 -59.10
C MET A 1 9.07 -42.55 -57.74
N LYS A 2 9.82 -41.46 -57.49
CA LYS A 2 9.94 -40.10 -58.04
C LYS A 2 8.70 -39.22 -57.91
N ARG A 3 7.95 -39.30 -56.80
CA ARG A 3 7.05 -38.23 -56.31
C ARG A 3 6.94 -38.26 -54.79
N LEU A 4 8.01 -37.86 -54.11
CA LEU A 4 7.96 -37.45 -52.70
C LEU A 4 8.84 -36.21 -52.54
N ARG A 5 8.50 -35.20 -53.34
CA ARG A 5 8.96 -33.82 -53.22
C ARG A 5 7.76 -32.97 -53.58
N LEU A 6 7.59 -31.88 -52.85
CA LEU A 6 6.53 -30.87 -52.91
C LEU A 6 5.53 -31.00 -51.75
N TYR A 7 5.45 -29.89 -51.00
CA TYR A 7 4.52 -29.55 -49.92
C TYR A 7 4.91 -29.98 -48.51
N LEU A 8 5.89 -29.28 -47.94
CA LEU A 8 5.71 -28.51 -46.69
C LEU A 8 6.92 -27.57 -46.48
N ALA A 9 7.25 -26.82 -47.53
CA ALA A 9 8.07 -25.62 -47.43
C ALA A 9 7.13 -24.46 -47.12
N ALA A 10 6.79 -24.26 -45.85
CA ALA A 10 5.93 -23.16 -45.43
C ALA A 10 6.13 -22.81 -43.95
N ILE A 11 7.36 -22.75 -43.46
CA ILE A 11 7.64 -22.13 -42.17
C ILE A 11 8.97 -21.38 -42.31
N VAL A 12 9.03 -20.19 -41.72
CA VAL A 12 10.19 -19.28 -41.65
C VAL A 12 10.32 -18.34 -42.85
N PHE A 13 9.48 -17.31 -42.89
CA PHE A 13 9.94 -15.92 -42.99
C PHE A 13 8.74 -14.95 -42.89
N PHE A 14 8.43 -14.50 -41.67
CA PHE A 14 7.78 -13.20 -41.50
C PHE A 14 8.52 -12.49 -40.36
N LEU A 15 9.66 -11.91 -40.73
CA LEU A 15 10.28 -10.81 -39.99
C LEU A 15 9.34 -9.61 -40.13
N LEU A 16 8.51 -9.36 -39.12
CA LEU A 16 7.90 -8.06 -38.94
C LEU A 16 8.83 -7.24 -38.03
N PRO A 17 9.37 -6.09 -38.50
CA PRO A 17 10.08 -5.18 -37.63
C PRO A 17 9.08 -4.59 -36.65
N LEU A 18 9.25 -4.85 -35.36
CA LEU A 18 8.57 -4.09 -34.32
C LEU A 18 9.12 -2.67 -34.40
N ALA A 19 8.27 -1.77 -34.88
CA ALA A 19 8.47 -0.34 -34.80
C ALA A 19 8.84 0.04 -33.36
N SER A 20 10.01 0.64 -33.19
CA SER A 20 10.38 1.33 -31.97
C SER A 20 9.54 2.61 -31.90
N CYS A 21 8.37 2.53 -31.27
CA CYS A 21 7.67 3.72 -30.81
C CYS A 21 8.51 4.36 -29.70
N SER A 22 9.13 5.47 -30.04
CA SER A 22 9.65 6.44 -29.09
C SER A 22 8.46 7.12 -28.41
N ASP A 23 7.91 6.52 -27.38
CA ASP A 23 6.99 7.23 -26.49
C ASP A 23 7.80 7.89 -25.38
N ASN A 24 7.95 9.20 -25.54
CA ASN A 24 8.21 10.10 -24.43
C ASN A 24 7.01 9.97 -23.49
N HIS A 25 7.07 9.03 -22.56
CA HIS A 25 6.14 8.98 -21.45
C HIS A 25 6.41 10.19 -20.56
N ALA A 26 5.74 11.27 -20.93
CA ALA A 26 5.25 12.26 -20.00
C ALA A 26 4.74 11.49 -18.77
N MET A 27 5.28 11.88 -17.63
CA MET A 27 4.95 11.38 -16.31
C MET A 27 3.47 11.68 -16.02
N GLU A 28 2.60 10.83 -16.55
CA GLU A 28 1.21 10.75 -16.17
C GLU A 28 1.20 10.15 -14.77
N LYS A 29 0.72 10.93 -13.79
CA LYS A 29 0.47 10.45 -12.43
C LYS A 29 -0.69 9.45 -12.50
N ASP A 30 -0.40 8.25 -12.97
CA ASP A 30 -1.21 7.11 -12.62
C ASP A 30 -1.06 6.94 -11.11
N VAL A 31 -2.17 7.09 -10.40
CA VAL A 31 -2.32 6.62 -9.02
C VAL A 31 -2.27 5.10 -9.13
N GLU A 32 -1.04 4.57 -9.23
CA GLU A 32 -0.73 3.18 -8.93
C GLU A 32 -1.45 2.88 -7.62
N ALA A 33 -2.27 1.82 -7.60
CA ALA A 33 -2.95 1.41 -6.39
C ALA A 33 -1.89 1.13 -5.33
N ASP A 34 -1.64 2.12 -4.46
CA ASP A 34 -0.52 2.09 -3.54
C ASP A 34 -0.69 0.85 -2.66
N SER A 35 0.39 0.07 -2.59
CA SER A 35 0.55 -1.18 -1.83
C SER A 35 -0.02 -1.13 -0.40
N TYR A 36 -0.18 0.07 0.16
CA TYR A 36 -0.70 0.31 1.51
C TYR A 36 -2.21 0.57 1.61
N THR A 37 -2.99 0.43 0.53
CA THR A 37 -4.44 0.68 0.55
C THR A 37 -5.16 -0.09 1.68
N LYS A 38 -4.89 -1.39 1.80
CA LYS A 38 -5.49 -2.25 2.85
C LYS A 38 -5.00 -1.89 4.26
N VAL A 39 -3.76 -1.43 4.38
CA VAL A 39 -3.16 -0.98 5.64
C VAL A 39 -3.89 0.27 6.14
N ARG A 40 -4.05 1.27 5.27
CA ARG A 40 -4.78 2.51 5.61
C ARG A 40 -6.24 2.23 5.93
N GLU A 41 -6.90 1.37 5.16
CA GLU A 41 -8.30 1.00 5.41
C GLU A 41 -8.48 0.31 6.77
N SER A 42 -7.56 -0.59 7.14
CA SER A 42 -7.60 -1.30 8.42
C SER A 42 -7.38 -0.36 9.59
N ALA A 43 -6.41 0.55 9.48
CA ALA A 43 -6.17 1.59 10.48
C ALA A 43 -7.36 2.56 10.61
N TRP A 44 -7.96 2.97 9.49
CA TRP A 44 -9.13 3.84 9.47
C TRP A 44 -10.35 3.21 10.12
N ARG A 45 -10.62 1.92 9.83
CA ARG A 45 -11.69 1.16 10.48
C ARG A 45 -11.49 1.15 11.99
N PHE A 46 -10.27 0.89 12.45
CA PHE A 46 -9.95 0.89 13.88
C PHE A 46 -10.18 2.26 14.54
N LEU A 47 -9.81 3.37 13.91
CA LEU A 47 -10.12 4.71 14.42
C LEU A 47 -11.63 4.93 14.61
N LYS A 48 -12.44 4.53 13.63
CA LYS A 48 -13.90 4.65 13.69
C LYS A 48 -14.50 3.76 14.79
N ASP A 49 -14.02 2.52 14.91
CA ASP A 49 -14.48 1.60 15.95
C ASP A 49 -14.16 2.11 17.36
N LYS A 50 -13.07 2.88 17.51
CA LYS A 50 -12.70 3.56 18.75
C LYS A 50 -13.37 4.92 18.96
N GLY A 51 -14.04 5.46 17.94
CA GLY A 51 -14.63 6.81 17.96
C GLY A 51 -13.60 7.94 17.93
N TRP A 52 -12.37 7.68 17.48
CA TRP A 52 -11.27 8.66 17.41
C TRP A 52 -11.22 9.42 16.08
N ASN A 53 -12.17 9.18 15.18
CA ASN A 53 -12.23 9.83 13.86
C ASN A 53 -12.88 11.22 13.89
N ASN A 54 -13.15 11.79 15.06
CA ASN A 54 -13.73 13.13 15.20
C ASN A 54 -12.70 14.26 15.02
N THR A 55 -11.42 13.97 15.27
CA THR A 55 -10.31 14.93 15.18
C THR A 55 -9.49 14.80 13.90
N THR A 56 -9.97 14.04 12.90
CA THR A 56 -9.28 13.79 11.63
C THR A 56 -9.95 14.46 10.45
N LYS A 57 -9.14 14.84 9.47
CA LYS A 57 -9.64 15.07 8.11
C LYS A 57 -10.10 13.72 7.58
N GLU A 58 -11.32 13.64 7.05
CA GLU A 58 -11.95 12.39 6.57
C GLU A 58 -11.35 11.87 5.25
N ASN A 59 -10.02 11.87 5.11
CA ASN A 59 -9.29 11.42 3.94
C ASN A 59 -8.26 10.37 4.34
N TRP A 60 -8.72 9.15 4.58
CA TRP A 60 -7.83 8.06 4.98
C TRP A 60 -6.85 7.66 3.87
N GLN A 61 -7.17 7.94 2.60
CA GLN A 61 -6.31 7.60 1.46
C GLN A 61 -4.99 8.36 1.48
N SER A 62 -4.94 9.56 2.06
CA SER A 62 -3.72 10.35 2.21
C SER A 62 -2.91 10.02 3.46
N ALA A 63 -3.36 9.05 4.29
CA ALA A 63 -2.64 8.68 5.50
C ALA A 63 -1.20 8.25 5.18
N LYS A 64 -0.26 8.75 5.99
CA LYS A 64 1.15 8.42 5.86
C LYS A 64 1.40 7.04 6.44
N VAL A 65 2.16 6.21 5.73
CA VAL A 65 2.55 4.86 6.17
C VAL A 65 4.07 4.79 6.26
N GLU A 66 4.58 4.41 7.42
CA GLU A 66 6.01 4.30 7.70
C GLU A 66 6.33 2.96 8.35
N LYS A 67 7.50 2.38 8.05
CA LYS A 67 8.00 1.22 8.80
C LYS A 67 8.61 1.68 10.12
N VAL A 68 8.26 1.00 11.21
CA VAL A 68 8.76 1.30 12.56
C VAL A 68 9.13 0.02 13.29
N VAL A 69 10.04 0.11 14.26
CA VAL A 69 10.27 -0.93 15.26
C VAL A 69 9.45 -0.60 16.49
N ILE A 70 8.67 -1.56 16.98
CA ILE A 70 7.77 -1.35 18.12
C ILE A 70 8.58 -1.22 19.42
N ASP A 71 8.50 -0.04 20.02
CA ASP A 71 9.10 0.28 21.32
C ASP A 71 8.04 0.41 22.44
N ASN A 72 8.41 1.02 23.57
CA ASN A 72 7.52 1.18 24.73
C ASN A 72 6.53 2.36 24.61
N GLY A 73 6.61 3.18 23.55
CA GLY A 73 5.67 4.29 23.31
C GLY A 73 4.32 3.82 22.76
N TYR A 74 4.21 2.55 22.36
CA TYR A 74 3.00 1.98 21.79
C TYR A 74 2.22 1.15 22.82
N GLU A 75 0.91 1.33 22.81
CA GLU A 75 -0.05 0.43 23.45
C GLU A 75 -0.35 -0.74 22.51
N LEU A 76 0.12 -1.94 22.87
CA LEU A 76 -0.05 -3.14 22.07
C LEU A 76 -1.32 -3.91 22.44
N LEU A 77 -2.10 -4.25 21.43
CA LEU A 77 -3.23 -5.18 21.56
C LEU A 77 -2.75 -6.62 21.72
N ASP A 78 -1.55 -6.92 21.17
CA ASP A 78 -0.86 -8.19 21.33
C ASP A 78 0.62 -7.95 21.64
N LYS A 79 1.04 -8.35 22.84
CA LYS A 79 2.41 -8.16 23.34
C LYS A 79 3.45 -8.98 22.58
N ALA A 80 3.05 -10.00 21.81
CA ALA A 80 3.95 -10.79 20.97
C ALA A 80 4.62 -9.96 19.86
N TYR A 81 4.15 -8.74 19.60
CA TYR A 81 4.72 -7.82 18.62
C TYR A 81 5.80 -6.88 19.18
N LYS A 82 6.06 -6.89 20.49
CA LYS A 82 7.09 -6.03 21.09
C LYS A 82 8.46 -6.27 20.45
N GLY A 83 9.13 -5.18 20.04
CA GLY A 83 10.44 -5.23 19.39
C GLY A 83 10.43 -5.72 17.94
N LYS A 84 9.26 -5.98 17.34
CA LYS A 84 9.12 -6.36 15.93
C LYS A 84 8.91 -5.15 15.03
N GLU A 85 9.16 -5.33 13.74
CA GLU A 85 8.80 -4.34 12.73
C GLU A 85 7.30 -4.34 12.46
N ALA A 86 6.75 -3.16 12.22
CA ALA A 86 5.36 -2.94 11.85
C ALA A 86 5.22 -1.72 10.94
N LEU A 87 4.02 -1.50 10.43
CA LEU A 87 3.64 -0.30 9.71
C LEU A 87 2.92 0.65 10.68
N SER A 88 3.43 1.87 10.82
CA SER A 88 2.77 2.98 11.50
C SER A 88 1.97 3.78 10.49
N VAL A 89 0.68 3.97 10.76
CA VAL A 89 -0.24 4.77 9.96
C VAL A 89 -0.57 6.04 10.73
N SER A 90 -0.29 7.20 10.12
CA SER A 90 -0.59 8.52 10.67
C SER A 90 -1.62 9.23 9.80
N PHE A 91 -2.66 9.76 10.43
CA PHE A 91 -3.72 10.52 9.79
C PHE A 91 -3.51 12.02 10.03
N GLU A 92 -4.10 12.84 9.17
CA GLU A 92 -4.01 14.29 9.31
C GLU A 92 -5.08 14.80 10.28
N ASP A 93 -4.63 15.50 11.30
CA ASP A 93 -5.50 16.14 12.29
C ASP A 93 -6.32 17.29 11.67
N ASN A 94 -7.50 17.51 12.24
CA ASN A 94 -8.26 18.73 12.01
C ASN A 94 -7.52 19.93 12.62
N GLU A 95 -7.78 21.12 12.07
CA GLU A 95 -7.19 22.34 12.62
C GLU A 95 -7.69 22.59 14.06
N ASN A 96 -6.79 23.04 14.95
CA ASN A 96 -7.09 23.43 16.34
C ASN A 96 -7.62 22.29 17.24
N VAL A 97 -7.18 21.05 17.04
CA VAL A 97 -7.47 19.95 17.98
C VAL A 97 -6.56 20.04 19.21
N VAL A 98 -7.12 19.78 20.39
CA VAL A 98 -6.37 19.76 21.67
C VAL A 98 -5.61 18.44 21.85
N VAL A 99 -6.19 17.35 21.36
CA VAL A 99 -5.60 16.01 21.37
C VAL A 99 -5.55 15.52 19.93
N GLY A 100 -4.36 15.19 19.44
CA GLY A 100 -4.16 14.73 18.07
C GLY A 100 -4.77 13.35 17.82
N ILE A 101 -4.67 12.82 16.61
CA ILE A 101 -5.05 11.43 16.34
C ILE A 101 -3.89 10.49 16.72
N PRO A 102 -4.16 9.37 17.39
CA PRO A 102 -3.12 8.38 17.65
C PRO A 102 -2.56 7.78 16.36
N LYS A 103 -1.28 7.41 16.38
CA LYS A 103 -0.69 6.63 15.28
C LYS A 103 -1.10 5.17 15.42
N ILE A 104 -1.51 4.53 14.34
CA ILE A 104 -2.01 3.15 14.38
C ILE A 104 -0.94 2.18 13.88
N LEU A 105 -0.67 1.11 14.63
CA LEU A 105 0.24 0.05 14.22
C LEU A 105 -0.49 -1.08 13.51
N VAL A 106 0.02 -1.46 12.35
CA VAL A 106 -0.52 -2.51 11.50
C VAL A 106 0.58 -3.52 11.17
N ASP A 107 0.27 -4.81 11.31
CA ASP A 107 1.14 -5.89 10.85
C ASP A 107 1.22 -5.91 9.33
N ALA A 108 2.44 -5.86 8.78
CA ALA A 108 2.67 -5.73 7.33
C ALA A 108 2.19 -6.94 6.51
N ASN A 109 2.10 -8.13 7.13
CA ASN A 109 1.77 -9.37 6.43
C ASN A 109 0.26 -9.62 6.40
N THR A 110 -0.43 -9.26 7.48
CA THR A 110 -1.84 -9.58 7.70
C THR A 110 -2.76 -8.37 7.59
N ASN A 111 -2.21 -7.15 7.59
CA ASN A 111 -2.94 -5.89 7.71
C ASN A 111 -3.76 -5.76 9.01
N LYS A 112 -3.49 -6.59 10.01
CA LYS A 112 -4.18 -6.53 11.30
C LYS A 112 -3.64 -5.37 12.13
N VAL A 113 -4.52 -4.62 12.79
CA VAL A 113 -4.11 -3.64 13.80
C VAL A 113 -3.58 -4.36 15.04
N ILE A 114 -2.36 -4.03 15.44
CA ILE A 114 -1.63 -4.68 16.54
C ILE A 114 -1.34 -3.74 17.71
N GLY A 115 -1.61 -2.45 17.55
CA GLY A 115 -1.42 -1.45 18.59
C GLY A 115 -1.65 -0.03 18.08
N TYR A 116 -1.37 0.94 18.95
CA TYR A 116 -1.39 2.36 18.62
C TYR A 116 -0.46 3.14 19.55
N MET A 117 -0.01 4.31 19.11
CA MET A 117 0.68 5.28 19.96
C MET A 117 -0.33 6.39 20.31
N PRO A 118 -0.67 6.57 21.59
CA PRO A 118 -1.49 7.68 22.02
C PRO A 118 -0.90 9.01 21.55
N SER A 119 -1.78 9.94 21.20
CA SER A 119 -1.46 11.36 21.02
C SER A 119 -1.49 12.06 22.37
N GLU A 120 -0.66 13.10 22.51
CA GLU A 120 -0.73 14.06 23.62
C GLU A 120 -1.84 15.10 23.39
#